data_AF-A0A2C9A6U0-F1
#
_entry.id   AF-A0A2C9A6U0-F1
#
_cell.length_a   1.000
_cell.length_b   1.000
_cell.length_c   1.000
_cell.angle_alpha   90.00
_cell.angle_beta   90.00
_cell.angle_gamma   90.00
#
_symmetry.space_group_name_H-M   'P 1'
#
loop_
_entity.id
_entity.type
_entity.pdbx_description
1 polymer ?
#
loop_
_entity_poly.entity_id
_entity_poly.type
_entity_poly.pdbx_seq_one_letter_code
_entity_poly.pdbx_strand_id
1 'polypeptide(L)'
;MKPGKTELRLNAEIEKRGALFAVLLDPDTSDEAAFVKAGAMAAENGADLLLVGGSYLGNFTLPKQVAALKANVDLPVVLFPGGASQVVPGFDAMLFMTLVSGRNPNYLIDEQVRGGALVRALNMEAIPTAYQLINSGKRTTVEYISGTMPVPANKPKLSMVNSIAAELMGMRYVYLEAGSGAEEPVPVEHIAYTRKATEMTIITGGGIKDPQTAAIRVAAGANIIVTGTLWEKVEDPKLLKEFAAAIHVKG
;
A
#
# COMPACT_ATOMS: atom_id res chain seq x y z
N MET A 1 11.75 -7.00 -14.63
CA MET A 1 11.12 -6.05 -15.59
C MET A 1 11.66 -4.67 -15.33
N LYS A 2 11.75 -3.83 -16.37
CA LYS A 2 12.04 -2.40 -16.17
C LYS A 2 10.84 -1.72 -15.50
N PRO A 3 11.05 -0.62 -14.74
CA PRO A 3 9.96 0.20 -14.23
C PRO A 3 9.02 0.65 -15.35
N GLY A 4 7.71 0.63 -15.08
CA GLY A 4 6.70 1.14 -16.00
C GLY A 4 6.40 2.63 -15.77
N LYS A 5 5.35 3.14 -16.42
CA LYS A 5 5.00 4.57 -16.39
C LYS A 5 4.57 5.01 -14.98
N THR A 6 3.78 4.19 -14.31
CA THR A 6 3.24 4.50 -12.98
C THR A 6 4.36 4.50 -11.96
N GLU A 7 5.22 3.48 -11.96
CA GLU A 7 6.39 3.39 -11.07
C GLU A 7 7.34 4.57 -11.26
N LEU A 8 7.66 4.95 -12.51
CA LEU A 8 8.50 6.11 -12.80
C LEU A 8 7.87 7.42 -12.31
N ARG A 9 6.55 7.58 -12.45
CA ARG A 9 5.81 8.75 -11.91
C ARG A 9 5.93 8.80 -10.39
N LEU A 10 5.73 7.67 -9.70
CA LEU A 10 5.84 7.61 -8.24
C LEU A 10 7.25 7.98 -7.77
N ASN A 11 8.28 7.41 -8.41
CA ASN A 11 9.67 7.72 -8.06
C ASN A 11 10.01 9.20 -8.29
N ALA A 12 9.54 9.79 -9.38
CA ALA A 12 9.74 11.22 -9.64
C ALA A 12 9.05 12.12 -8.60
N GLU A 13 7.82 11.78 -8.20
CA GLU A 13 7.12 12.55 -7.16
C GLU A 13 7.77 12.35 -5.77
N ILE A 14 8.32 11.17 -5.45
CA ILE A 14 9.11 10.94 -4.23
C ILE A 14 10.33 11.88 -4.20
N GLU A 15 11.06 12.02 -5.31
CA GLU A 15 12.20 12.93 -5.37
C GLU A 15 11.80 14.38 -5.15
N LYS A 16 10.66 14.78 -5.72
CA LYS A 16 10.11 16.13 -5.63
C LYS A 16 9.57 16.48 -4.25
N ARG A 17 8.85 15.56 -3.60
CA ARG A 17 8.09 15.78 -2.35
C ARG A 17 8.77 15.21 -1.10
N GLY A 18 9.81 14.40 -1.28
CA GLY A 18 10.49 13.65 -0.23
C GLY A 18 9.78 12.35 0.14
N ALA A 19 8.46 12.40 0.33
CA ALA A 19 7.60 11.23 0.50
C ALA A 19 6.21 11.49 -0.09
N LEU A 20 5.45 10.42 -0.33
CA LEU A 20 4.11 10.46 -0.90
C LEU A 20 3.05 10.08 0.11
N PHE A 21 1.91 10.74 -0.01
CA PHE A 21 0.71 10.43 0.73
C PHE A 21 -0.22 9.55 -0.12
N ALA A 22 -0.45 8.31 0.31
CA ALA A 22 -1.34 7.39 -0.35
C ALA A 22 -2.60 7.13 0.49
N VAL A 23 -3.76 7.12 -0.16
CA VAL A 23 -5.03 6.76 0.46
C VAL A 23 -5.48 5.40 -0.06
N LEU A 24 -5.74 4.46 0.85
CA LEU A 24 -6.30 3.15 0.55
C LEU A 24 -7.82 3.21 0.64
N LEU A 25 -8.48 2.97 -0.50
CA LEU A 25 -9.93 2.89 -0.64
C LEU A 25 -10.35 1.42 -0.64
N ASP A 26 -11.27 1.05 0.24
CA ASP A 26 -11.90 -0.27 0.23
C ASP A 26 -13.16 -0.23 -0.68
N PRO A 27 -13.17 -0.95 -1.81
CA PRO A 27 -14.31 -0.95 -2.72
C PRO A 27 -15.53 -1.72 -2.17
N ASP A 28 -15.39 -2.41 -1.03
CA ASP A 28 -16.40 -3.30 -0.46
C ASP A 28 -17.20 -2.66 0.70
N THR A 29 -16.76 -1.51 1.22
CA THR A 29 -17.36 -0.87 2.41
C THR A 29 -18.35 0.25 2.09
N SER A 30 -18.48 0.64 0.82
CA SER A 30 -19.33 1.76 0.40
C SER A 30 -19.98 1.53 -0.97
N ASP A 31 -21.08 2.22 -1.25
CA ASP A 31 -21.62 2.25 -2.62
C ASP A 31 -20.67 2.99 -3.60
N GLU A 32 -20.92 2.83 -4.90
CA GLU A 32 -20.07 3.41 -5.95
C GLU A 32 -19.91 4.93 -5.83
N ALA A 33 -20.97 5.66 -5.44
CA ALA A 33 -20.92 7.12 -5.34
C ALA A 33 -20.05 7.57 -4.16
N ALA A 34 -20.19 6.91 -3.01
CA ALA A 34 -19.37 7.15 -1.83
C ALA A 34 -17.89 6.80 -2.10
N PHE A 35 -17.60 5.69 -2.78
CA PHE A 35 -16.25 5.30 -3.18
C PHE A 35 -15.57 6.36 -4.07
N VAL A 36 -16.29 6.85 -5.09
CA VAL A 36 -15.78 7.90 -5.99
C VAL A 36 -15.59 9.22 -5.25
N LYS A 37 -16.55 9.62 -4.41
CA LYS A 37 -16.45 10.84 -3.57
C LYS A 37 -15.24 10.77 -2.65
N ALA A 38 -14.98 9.64 -2.01
CA ALA A 38 -13.83 9.46 -1.13
C ALA A 38 -12.50 9.61 -1.89
N GLY A 39 -12.38 9.01 -3.07
CA GLY A 39 -11.19 9.16 -3.91
C GLY A 39 -10.97 10.58 -4.43
N ALA A 40 -12.03 11.27 -4.85
CA ALA A 40 -11.97 12.67 -5.27
C ALA A 40 -11.55 13.58 -4.10
N MET A 41 -12.15 13.39 -2.93
CA MET A 41 -11.78 14.11 -1.72
C MET A 41 -10.31 13.88 -1.34
N ALA A 42 -9.81 12.65 -1.41
CA ALA A 42 -8.40 12.36 -1.17
C ALA A 42 -7.49 13.12 -2.15
N ALA A 43 -7.83 13.11 -3.44
CA ALA A 43 -7.07 13.78 -4.48
C ALA A 43 -7.03 15.31 -4.31
N GLU A 44 -8.17 15.93 -4.04
CA GLU A 44 -8.29 17.37 -3.83
C GLU A 44 -7.55 17.86 -2.57
N ASN A 45 -7.30 16.97 -1.62
CA ASN A 45 -6.72 17.31 -0.32
C ASN A 45 -5.30 16.75 -0.12
N GLY A 46 -4.59 16.46 -1.21
CA GLY A 46 -3.14 16.29 -1.21
C GLY A 46 -2.62 14.85 -1.21
N ALA A 47 -3.48 13.86 -1.46
CA ALA A 47 -3.00 12.52 -1.80
C ALA A 47 -2.24 12.55 -3.15
N ASP A 48 -1.25 11.69 -3.29
CA ASP A 48 -0.45 11.53 -4.51
C ASP A 48 -0.77 10.22 -5.25
N LEU A 49 -1.39 9.27 -4.55
CA LEU A 49 -1.67 7.92 -5.02
C LEU A 49 -2.94 7.40 -4.35
N LEU A 50 -3.83 6.79 -5.14
CA LEU A 50 -4.94 6.01 -4.62
C LEU A 50 -4.62 4.53 -4.74
N LEU A 51 -4.62 3.83 -3.61
CA LEU A 51 -4.62 2.38 -3.57
C LEU A 51 -6.07 1.91 -3.49
N VAL A 52 -6.41 0.86 -4.22
CA VAL A 52 -7.73 0.23 -4.14
C VAL A 52 -7.55 -1.23 -3.76
N GLY A 53 -8.11 -1.63 -2.64
CA GLY A 53 -7.96 -2.98 -2.11
C GLY A 53 -8.90 -3.23 -0.95
N GLY A 54 -9.53 -4.39 -0.96
CA GLY A 54 -10.47 -4.84 0.06
C GLY A 54 -10.24 -6.30 0.41
N SER A 55 -10.81 -6.73 1.53
CA SER A 55 -10.71 -8.11 1.99
C SER A 55 -11.78 -9.04 1.40
N TYR A 56 -12.76 -8.50 0.66
CA TYR A 56 -13.84 -9.30 0.11
C TYR A 56 -13.45 -9.91 -1.24
N LEU A 57 -13.67 -11.22 -1.35
CA LEU A 57 -13.52 -11.96 -2.60
C LEU A 57 -14.86 -11.94 -3.34
N GLY A 58 -14.90 -11.39 -4.55
CA GLY A 58 -16.08 -11.48 -5.42
C GLY A 58 -16.83 -10.16 -5.68
N ASN A 59 -16.21 -8.99 -5.48
CA ASN A 59 -16.77 -7.73 -5.95
C ASN A 59 -16.68 -7.64 -7.49
N PHE A 60 -17.73 -8.11 -8.17
CA PHE A 60 -17.84 -8.05 -9.64
C PHE A 60 -18.03 -6.63 -10.19
N THR A 61 -18.31 -5.65 -9.33
CA THR A 61 -18.48 -4.25 -9.73
C THR A 61 -17.18 -3.45 -9.69
N LEU A 62 -16.08 -4.03 -9.22
CA LEU A 62 -14.78 -3.36 -9.11
C LEU A 62 -14.32 -2.66 -10.41
N PRO A 63 -14.41 -3.27 -11.61
CA PRO A 63 -14.01 -2.57 -12.84
C PRO A 63 -14.83 -1.31 -13.10
N LYS A 64 -16.13 -1.34 -12.80
CA LYS A 64 -17.05 -0.20 -12.97
C LYS A 64 -16.73 0.90 -11.95
N GLN A 65 -16.52 0.53 -10.69
CA GLN A 65 -16.14 1.46 -9.62
C GLN A 65 -14.81 2.17 -9.93
N VAL A 66 -13.80 1.42 -10.40
CA VAL A 66 -12.49 1.97 -10.77
C VAL A 66 -12.59 2.90 -11.98
N ALA A 67 -13.39 2.54 -13.00
CA ALA A 67 -13.63 3.40 -14.15
C ALA A 67 -14.31 4.71 -13.75
N ALA A 68 -15.31 4.65 -12.86
CA ALA A 68 -15.99 5.83 -12.34
C ALA A 68 -15.03 6.71 -11.51
N LEU A 69 -14.19 6.10 -10.67
CA LEU A 69 -13.19 6.83 -9.88
C LEU A 69 -12.20 7.57 -10.79
N LYS A 70 -11.62 6.88 -11.78
CA LYS A 70 -10.64 7.47 -12.71
C LYS A 70 -11.22 8.56 -13.61
N ALA A 71 -12.54 8.58 -13.82
CA ALA A 71 -13.19 9.67 -14.53
C ALA A 71 -13.24 10.97 -13.71
N ASN A 72 -12.97 10.91 -12.39
CA ASN A 72 -13.07 12.02 -11.45
C ASN A 72 -11.73 12.39 -10.78
N VAL A 73 -10.64 11.66 -11.06
CA VAL A 73 -9.32 11.92 -10.45
C VAL A 73 -8.17 11.74 -11.44
N ASP A 74 -7.14 12.59 -11.35
CA ASP A 74 -5.91 12.52 -12.17
C ASP A 74 -4.75 11.78 -11.47
N LEU A 75 -4.98 11.32 -10.25
CA LEU A 75 -4.01 10.53 -9.50
C LEU A 75 -3.87 9.12 -10.08
N PRO A 76 -2.69 8.48 -9.96
CA PRO A 76 -2.56 7.06 -10.23
C PRO A 76 -3.51 6.27 -9.34
N VAL A 77 -4.25 5.34 -9.94
CA VAL A 77 -5.10 4.37 -9.24
C VAL A 77 -4.47 2.99 -9.37
N VAL A 78 -3.93 2.50 -8.26
CA VAL A 78 -3.13 1.27 -8.20
C VAL A 78 -3.85 0.20 -7.39
N LEU A 79 -3.93 -1.01 -7.96
CA LEU A 79 -4.52 -2.15 -7.28
C LEU A 79 -3.62 -2.61 -6.12
N PHE A 80 -4.21 -2.75 -4.93
CA PHE A 80 -3.65 -3.39 -3.74
C PHE A 80 -4.41 -4.70 -3.49
N PRO A 81 -4.02 -5.80 -4.14
CA PRO A 81 -4.82 -7.02 -4.13
C PRO A 81 -4.59 -7.88 -2.88
N GLY A 82 -5.66 -8.45 -2.34
CA GLY A 82 -5.63 -9.58 -1.40
C GLY A 82 -5.48 -10.95 -2.07
N GLY A 83 -5.66 -11.05 -3.39
CA GLY A 83 -5.49 -12.29 -4.16
C GLY A 83 -5.70 -12.12 -5.66
N ALA A 84 -5.40 -13.15 -6.43
CA ALA A 84 -5.44 -13.15 -7.90
C ALA A 84 -6.83 -12.86 -8.47
N SER A 85 -7.91 -13.20 -7.76
CA SER A 85 -9.28 -12.95 -8.20
C SER A 85 -9.63 -11.46 -8.32
N GLN A 86 -8.83 -10.57 -7.71
CA GLN A 86 -9.03 -9.12 -7.79
C GLN A 86 -8.26 -8.48 -8.96
N VAL A 87 -7.48 -9.25 -9.73
CA VAL A 87 -6.75 -8.75 -10.90
C VAL A 87 -7.72 -8.55 -12.06
N VAL A 88 -8.22 -7.32 -12.19
CA VAL A 88 -9.23 -6.89 -13.18
C VAL A 88 -8.75 -5.65 -13.95
N PRO A 89 -9.26 -5.35 -15.16
CA PRO A 89 -8.85 -4.16 -15.92
C PRO A 89 -9.22 -2.84 -15.23
N GLY A 90 -8.56 -1.75 -15.66
CA GLY A 90 -8.91 -0.37 -15.28
C GLY A 90 -7.84 0.35 -14.47
N PHE A 91 -7.00 -0.39 -13.75
CA PHE A 91 -5.91 0.16 -12.94
C PHE A 91 -4.73 0.65 -13.78
N ASP A 92 -4.02 1.67 -13.28
CA ASP A 92 -2.79 2.18 -13.89
C ASP A 92 -1.60 1.25 -13.63
N ALA A 93 -1.61 0.57 -12.49
CA ALA A 93 -0.68 -0.47 -12.11
C ALA A 93 -1.27 -1.34 -11.00
N MET A 94 -0.53 -2.37 -10.59
CA MET A 94 -0.78 -3.09 -9.35
C MET A 94 0.50 -3.20 -8.52
N LEU A 95 0.32 -3.28 -7.20
CA LEU A 95 1.34 -3.84 -6.32
C LEU A 95 1.34 -5.36 -6.53
N PHE A 96 2.36 -5.87 -7.23
CA PHE A 96 2.56 -7.29 -7.45
C PHE A 96 3.31 -7.87 -6.25
N MET A 97 2.53 -8.18 -5.21
CA MET A 97 3.04 -8.43 -3.86
C MET A 97 3.48 -9.87 -3.64
N THR A 98 4.48 -10.07 -2.79
CA THR A 98 4.85 -11.36 -2.18
C THR A 98 4.94 -11.19 -0.67
N LEU A 99 4.22 -11.99 0.13
CA LEU A 99 4.27 -11.92 1.60
C LEU A 99 5.55 -12.58 2.12
N VAL A 100 6.69 -11.93 1.91
CA VAL A 100 8.03 -12.48 2.19
C VAL A 100 8.29 -12.73 3.68
N SER A 101 7.57 -12.05 4.57
CA SER A 101 7.66 -12.32 6.02
C SER A 101 6.88 -13.58 6.43
N GLY A 102 6.02 -14.13 5.57
CA GLY A 102 5.17 -15.27 5.86
C GLY A 102 5.77 -16.63 5.50
N ARG A 103 5.05 -17.70 5.85
CA ARG A 103 5.44 -19.10 5.57
C ARG A 103 4.33 -19.89 4.88
N ASN A 104 3.28 -19.22 4.43
CA ASN A 104 2.20 -19.83 3.67
C ASN A 104 2.53 -19.78 2.16
N PRO A 105 2.74 -20.93 1.47
CA PRO A 105 3.08 -20.96 0.05
C PRO A 105 2.04 -20.26 -0.83
N ASN A 106 0.77 -20.22 -0.41
CA ASN A 106 -0.30 -19.55 -1.16
C ASN A 106 0.04 -18.08 -1.44
N TYR A 107 0.59 -17.38 -0.43
CA TYR A 107 0.93 -15.95 -0.50
C TYR A 107 2.41 -15.69 -0.78
N LEU A 108 3.23 -16.73 -0.78
CA LEU A 108 4.63 -16.67 -1.21
C LEU A 108 4.76 -16.85 -2.73
N ILE A 109 3.91 -17.67 -3.37
CA ILE A 109 4.01 -17.88 -4.82
C ILE A 109 2.70 -18.25 -5.54
N ASP A 110 1.74 -18.96 -4.94
CA ASP A 110 0.61 -19.49 -5.72
C ASP A 110 -0.32 -18.40 -6.26
N GLU A 111 -0.65 -17.40 -5.45
CA GLU A 111 -1.46 -16.25 -5.90
C GLU A 111 -0.72 -15.41 -6.96
N GLN A 112 0.62 -15.35 -6.89
CA GLN A 112 1.45 -14.68 -7.89
C GLN A 112 1.46 -15.44 -9.21
N VAL A 113 1.51 -16.78 -9.18
CA VAL A 113 1.40 -17.62 -10.38
C VAL A 113 0.03 -17.44 -11.04
N ARG A 114 -1.05 -17.47 -10.26
CA ARG A 114 -2.42 -17.26 -10.76
C ARG A 114 -2.62 -15.85 -11.32
N GLY A 115 -2.23 -14.83 -10.55
CA GLY A 115 -2.38 -13.43 -10.93
C GLY A 115 -1.48 -13.03 -12.09
N GLY A 116 -0.27 -13.57 -12.17
CA GLY A 116 0.73 -13.20 -13.20
C GLY A 116 0.25 -13.42 -14.63
N ALA A 117 -0.53 -14.48 -14.88
CA ALA A 117 -1.15 -14.70 -16.19
C ALA A 117 -2.16 -13.60 -16.55
N LEU A 118 -2.99 -13.19 -15.59
CA LEU A 118 -3.98 -12.12 -15.74
C LEU A 118 -3.30 -10.77 -15.96
N VAL A 119 -2.27 -10.46 -15.19
CA VAL A 119 -1.47 -9.22 -15.34
C VAL A 119 -0.95 -9.07 -16.76
N ARG A 120 -0.38 -10.15 -17.31
CA ARG A 120 0.12 -10.17 -18.69
C ARG A 120 -1.00 -10.01 -19.70
N ALA A 121 -2.11 -10.72 -19.55
CA ALA A 121 -3.24 -10.64 -20.45
C ALA A 121 -3.88 -9.23 -20.49
N LEU A 122 -3.90 -8.54 -19.34
CA LEU A 122 -4.44 -7.19 -19.20
C LEU A 122 -3.46 -6.08 -19.58
N ASN A 123 -2.20 -6.41 -19.93
CA ASN A 123 -1.11 -5.45 -20.07
C ASN A 123 -0.97 -4.50 -18.86
N MET A 124 -1.27 -5.01 -17.67
CA MET A 124 -1.22 -4.22 -16.44
C MET A 124 0.22 -4.06 -15.99
N GLU A 125 0.60 -2.83 -15.62
CA GLU A 125 1.90 -2.57 -15.02
C GLU A 125 1.99 -3.23 -13.64
N ALA A 126 3.02 -4.06 -13.42
CA ALA A 126 3.25 -4.72 -12.15
C ALA A 126 4.46 -4.10 -11.43
N ILE A 127 4.21 -3.52 -10.26
CA ILE A 127 5.22 -2.99 -9.35
C ILE A 127 5.61 -4.12 -8.39
N PRO A 128 6.83 -4.71 -8.50
CA PRO A 128 7.22 -5.85 -7.68
C PRO A 128 7.51 -5.41 -6.25
N THR A 129 6.68 -5.89 -5.33
CA THR A 129 6.60 -5.40 -3.96
C THR A 129 6.77 -6.54 -2.96
N ALA A 130 7.77 -6.44 -2.10
CA ALA A 130 7.86 -7.26 -0.90
C ALA A 130 6.80 -6.79 0.08
N TYR A 131 5.98 -7.70 0.60
CA TYR A 131 4.98 -7.38 1.60
C TYR A 131 5.38 -8.05 2.91
N GLN A 132 5.42 -7.27 3.99
CA GLN A 132 5.76 -7.75 5.33
C GLN A 132 4.69 -7.34 6.32
N LEU A 133 4.11 -8.33 6.99
CA LEU A 133 3.16 -8.10 8.07
C LEU A 133 3.92 -7.93 9.39
N ILE A 134 3.74 -6.79 10.04
CA ILE A 134 4.38 -6.43 11.32
C ILE A 134 3.33 -6.48 12.43
N ASN A 135 3.70 -7.01 13.60
CA ASN A 135 2.77 -7.15 14.70
C ASN A 135 2.34 -5.77 15.22
N SER A 136 1.04 -5.58 15.39
CA SER A 136 0.41 -4.30 15.73
C SER A 136 -0.38 -4.31 17.03
N GLY A 137 -0.07 -5.23 17.96
CA GLY A 137 -0.76 -5.38 19.25
C GLY A 137 -2.06 -6.19 19.23
N LYS A 138 -2.63 -6.48 18.05
CA LYS A 138 -3.82 -7.34 17.90
C LYS A 138 -3.81 -8.13 16.59
N ARG A 139 -4.64 -9.17 16.54
CA ARG A 139 -4.82 -9.98 15.33
C ARG A 139 -5.54 -9.20 14.24
N THR A 140 -4.98 -9.15 13.05
CA THR A 140 -5.53 -8.41 11.90
C THR A 140 -6.17 -9.34 10.87
N THR A 141 -6.97 -8.80 9.96
CA THR A 141 -7.61 -9.59 8.87
C THR A 141 -6.55 -10.28 8.00
N VAL A 142 -5.46 -9.60 7.69
CA VAL A 142 -4.35 -10.16 6.89
C VAL A 142 -3.72 -11.33 7.63
N GLU A 143 -3.47 -11.22 8.95
CA GLU A 143 -2.98 -12.32 9.77
C GLU A 143 -3.93 -13.53 9.73
N TYR A 144 -5.24 -13.30 9.86
CA TYR A 144 -6.25 -14.36 9.84
C TYR A 144 -6.34 -15.06 8.48
N ILE A 145 -6.50 -14.30 7.39
CA ILE A 145 -6.71 -14.85 6.04
C ILE A 145 -5.44 -15.50 5.51
N SER A 146 -4.27 -14.89 5.73
CA SER A 146 -3.02 -15.42 5.20
C SER A 146 -2.44 -16.58 6.01
N GLY A 147 -2.92 -16.81 7.24
CA GLY A 147 -2.33 -17.77 8.17
C GLY A 147 -0.85 -17.48 8.48
N THR A 148 -0.43 -16.21 8.34
CA THR A 148 0.95 -15.80 8.56
C THR A 148 1.13 -15.23 9.95
N MET A 149 2.17 -15.66 10.66
CA MET A 149 2.61 -14.99 11.88
C MET A 149 3.28 -13.65 11.53
N PRO A 150 2.84 -12.53 12.12
CA PRO A 150 3.46 -11.24 11.88
C PRO A 150 4.89 -11.21 12.45
N VAL A 151 5.76 -10.40 11.83
CA VAL A 151 7.08 -10.10 12.38
C VAL A 151 6.90 -9.41 13.74
N PRO A 152 7.55 -9.87 14.82
CA PRO A 152 7.41 -9.21 16.13
C PRO A 152 7.89 -7.76 16.08
N ALA A 153 7.11 -6.86 16.69
CA ALA A 153 7.38 -5.41 16.71
C ALA A 153 8.73 -5.03 17.34
N ASN A 154 9.26 -5.87 18.24
CA ASN A 154 10.56 -5.67 18.87
C ASN A 154 11.72 -6.37 18.13
N LYS A 155 11.52 -6.82 16.89
CA LYS A 155 12.52 -7.53 16.06
C LYS A 155 12.72 -6.85 14.70
N PRO A 156 13.11 -5.57 14.64
CA PRO A 156 13.27 -4.82 13.38
C PRO A 156 14.30 -5.44 12.42
N LYS A 157 15.31 -6.13 12.95
CA LYS A 157 16.29 -6.87 12.15
C LYS A 157 15.68 -7.98 11.28
N LEU A 158 14.52 -8.53 11.66
CA LEU A 158 13.81 -9.49 10.82
C LEU A 158 13.23 -8.82 9.58
N SER A 159 12.72 -7.60 9.70
CA SER A 159 12.26 -6.85 8.53
C SER A 159 13.41 -6.51 7.59
N MET A 160 14.55 -6.09 8.15
CA MET A 160 15.78 -5.86 7.40
C MET A 160 16.19 -7.06 6.54
N VAL A 161 16.33 -8.25 7.13
CA VAL A 161 16.80 -9.43 6.38
C VAL A 161 15.80 -9.93 5.34
N ASN A 162 14.50 -9.80 5.59
CA ASN A 162 13.47 -10.10 4.59
C ASN A 162 13.52 -9.10 3.43
N SER A 163 13.76 -7.81 3.71
CA SER A 163 13.90 -6.78 2.67
C SER A 163 15.15 -6.99 1.82
N ILE A 164 16.29 -7.32 2.43
CA ILE A 164 17.53 -7.67 1.70
C ILE A 164 17.27 -8.85 0.76
N ALA A 165 16.63 -9.91 1.25
CA ALA A 165 16.31 -11.07 0.42
C ALA A 165 15.41 -10.68 -0.76
N ALA A 166 14.38 -9.87 -0.52
CA ALA A 166 13.48 -9.40 -1.56
C ALA A 166 14.17 -8.51 -2.62
N GLU A 167 15.05 -7.60 -2.18
CA GLU A 167 15.85 -6.76 -3.07
C GLU A 167 16.76 -7.60 -3.97
N LEU A 168 17.45 -8.60 -3.40
CA LEU A 168 18.26 -9.55 -4.16
C LEU A 168 17.45 -10.39 -5.15
N MET A 169 16.16 -10.63 -4.85
CA MET A 169 15.20 -11.26 -5.77
C MET A 169 14.65 -10.29 -6.84
N GLY A 170 15.08 -9.03 -6.84
CA GLY A 170 14.73 -8.03 -7.84
C GLY A 170 13.46 -7.24 -7.54
N MET A 171 12.92 -7.32 -6.31
CA MET A 171 11.84 -6.44 -5.86
C MET A 171 12.38 -5.03 -5.61
N ARG A 172 11.61 -4.02 -5.99
CA ARG A 172 12.02 -2.61 -5.88
C ARG A 172 11.28 -1.87 -4.78
N TYR A 173 10.16 -2.42 -4.34
CA TYR A 173 9.34 -1.86 -3.27
C TYR A 173 9.27 -2.83 -2.11
N VAL A 174 9.18 -2.30 -0.90
CA VAL A 174 8.81 -3.05 0.30
C VAL A 174 7.70 -2.32 1.02
N TYR A 175 6.62 -3.04 1.31
CA TYR A 175 5.51 -2.57 2.11
C TYR A 175 5.61 -3.21 3.49
N LEU A 176 5.91 -2.39 4.50
CA LEU A 176 5.83 -2.72 5.91
C LEU A 176 4.41 -2.38 6.41
N GLU A 177 3.59 -3.39 6.69
CA GLU A 177 2.16 -3.23 6.99
C GLU A 177 1.85 -3.73 8.40
N ALA A 178 1.21 -2.90 9.23
CA ALA A 178 0.74 -3.29 10.56
C ALA A 178 -0.60 -4.06 10.51
N GLY A 179 -1.30 -3.98 9.38
CA GLY A 179 -2.60 -4.56 9.09
C GLY A 179 -3.73 -3.56 9.25
N SER A 180 -4.81 -3.77 8.48
CA SER A 180 -6.01 -2.92 8.56
C SER A 180 -6.60 -2.93 9.97
N GLY A 181 -6.93 -1.74 10.46
CA GLY A 181 -7.45 -1.54 11.81
C GLY A 181 -6.43 -1.74 12.93
N ALA A 182 -5.14 -1.91 12.64
CA ALA A 182 -4.06 -2.02 13.63
C ALA A 182 -4.19 -1.03 14.80
N GLU A 183 -3.87 -1.50 16.01
CA GLU A 183 -3.87 -0.64 17.20
C GLU A 183 -2.66 0.30 17.18
N GLU A 184 -1.49 -0.31 16.98
CA GLU A 184 -0.20 0.37 16.85
C GLU A 184 0.28 0.40 15.40
N PRO A 185 0.82 1.53 14.91
CA PRO A 185 1.46 1.59 13.60
C PRO A 185 2.78 0.79 13.58
N VAL A 186 3.32 0.57 12.38
CA VAL A 186 4.65 -0.02 12.23
C VAL A 186 5.68 0.77 13.07
N PRO A 187 6.48 0.10 13.93
CA PRO A 187 7.54 0.76 14.69
C PRO A 187 8.61 1.33 13.76
N VAL A 188 9.10 2.52 14.07
CA VAL A 188 10.03 3.27 13.21
C VAL A 188 11.36 2.55 13.02
N GLU A 189 11.74 1.68 13.96
CA GLU A 189 12.93 0.85 13.86
C GLU A 189 12.83 -0.13 12.69
N HIS A 190 11.65 -0.68 12.37
CA HIS A 190 11.50 -1.57 11.20
C HIS A 190 11.77 -0.81 9.90
N ILE A 191 11.32 0.45 9.81
CA ILE A 191 11.55 1.34 8.67
C ILE A 191 13.04 1.71 8.59
N ALA A 192 13.62 2.19 9.69
CA ALA A 192 15.00 2.66 9.75
C ALA A 192 16.03 1.54 9.46
N TYR A 193 15.82 0.34 10.01
CA TYR A 193 16.68 -0.80 9.70
C TYR A 193 16.56 -1.24 8.24
N THR A 194 15.35 -1.19 7.67
CA THR A 194 15.13 -1.51 6.25
C THR A 194 15.83 -0.46 5.36
N ARG A 195 15.59 0.83 5.60
CA ARG A 195 16.23 1.94 4.89
C ARG A 195 17.75 1.88 4.90
N LYS A 196 18.35 1.48 6.03
CA LYS A 196 19.81 1.37 6.15
C LYS A 196 20.39 0.22 5.32
N ALA A 197 19.59 -0.79 5.00
CA ALA A 197 20.08 -2.03 4.43
C ALA A 197 19.72 -2.23 2.96
N THR A 198 18.78 -1.45 2.42
CA THR A 198 18.29 -1.59 1.04
C THR A 198 18.04 -0.23 0.39
N GLU A 199 18.06 -0.21 -0.94
CA GLU A 199 17.71 0.95 -1.79
C GLU A 199 16.23 0.90 -2.22
N MET A 200 15.45 -0.04 -1.68
CA MET A 200 14.04 -0.22 -2.01
C MET A 200 13.21 1.03 -1.64
N THR A 201 12.15 1.26 -2.41
CA THR A 201 11.10 2.22 -2.04
C THR A 201 10.27 1.63 -0.90
N ILE A 202 10.23 2.32 0.24
CA ILE A 202 9.56 1.84 1.45
C ILE A 202 8.15 2.43 1.53
N ILE A 203 7.16 1.56 1.49
CA ILE A 203 5.76 1.85 1.81
C ILE A 203 5.52 1.43 3.26
N THR A 204 4.80 2.25 4.04
CA THR A 204 4.34 1.88 5.37
C THR A 204 2.87 2.22 5.56
N GLY A 205 2.13 1.31 6.19
CA GLY A 205 0.70 1.44 6.41
C GLY A 205 0.23 0.72 7.68
N GLY A 206 -1.03 0.96 8.03
CA GLY A 206 -1.69 0.38 9.20
C GLY A 206 -1.43 1.18 10.49
N GLY A 207 -2.50 1.43 11.26
CA GLY A 207 -2.41 2.07 12.59
C GLY A 207 -2.05 3.56 12.60
N ILE A 208 -1.84 4.18 11.44
CA ILE A 208 -1.52 5.62 11.33
C ILE A 208 -2.82 6.44 11.41
N LYS A 209 -3.02 7.15 12.51
CA LYS A 209 -4.28 7.84 12.84
C LYS A 209 -4.17 9.36 12.87
N ASP A 210 -2.95 9.89 12.88
CA ASP A 210 -2.69 11.33 12.96
C ASP A 210 -1.46 11.73 12.12
N PRO A 211 -1.37 13.01 11.72
CA PRO A 211 -0.26 13.53 10.91
C PRO A 211 1.12 13.41 11.58
N GLN A 212 1.20 13.57 12.91
CA GLN A 212 2.49 13.48 13.61
C GLN A 212 3.05 12.06 13.56
N THR A 213 2.18 11.05 13.71
CA THR A 213 2.52 9.65 13.52
C THR A 213 3.07 9.43 12.12
N ALA A 214 2.44 9.97 11.07
CA ALA A 214 2.93 9.88 9.69
C ALA A 214 4.31 10.53 9.51
N ALA A 215 4.49 11.77 9.98
CA ALA A 215 5.76 12.51 9.87
C ALA A 215 6.95 11.75 10.48
N ILE A 216 6.75 11.13 11.64
CA ILE A 216 7.80 10.34 12.30
C ILE A 216 8.22 9.13 11.45
N ARG A 217 7.31 8.51 10.69
CA ARG A 217 7.63 7.39 9.80
C ARG A 217 8.35 7.86 8.53
N VAL A 218 7.98 9.03 8.00
CA VAL A 218 8.75 9.67 6.92
C VAL A 218 10.17 9.97 7.37
N ALA A 219 10.34 10.56 8.57
CA ALA A 219 11.65 10.83 9.16
C ALA A 219 12.49 9.56 9.38
N ALA A 220 11.84 8.41 9.63
CA ALA A 220 12.50 7.11 9.74
C ALA A 220 12.94 6.51 8.38
N GLY A 221 12.48 7.09 7.26
CA GLY A 221 12.89 6.71 5.91
C GLY A 221 11.80 6.08 5.03
N ALA A 222 10.53 6.15 5.43
CA ALA A 222 9.43 5.74 4.56
C ALA A 222 9.28 6.71 3.37
N ASN A 223 9.09 6.18 2.16
CA ASN A 223 8.84 6.99 0.96
C ASN A 223 7.36 7.18 0.69
N ILE A 224 6.51 6.24 1.12
CA ILE A 224 5.06 6.30 0.89
C ILE A 224 4.37 5.94 2.20
N ILE A 225 3.51 6.85 2.68
CA ILE A 225 2.65 6.62 3.83
C ILE A 225 1.25 6.28 3.33
N VAL A 226 0.71 5.14 3.78
CA VAL A 226 -0.65 4.69 3.44
C VAL A 226 -1.58 4.87 4.63
N THR A 227 -2.71 5.55 4.41
CA THR A 227 -3.82 5.59 5.36
C THR A 227 -5.10 5.05 4.71
N GLY A 228 -5.82 4.20 5.42
CA GLY A 228 -7.05 3.55 4.93
C GLY A 228 -8.25 3.87 5.81
N THR A 229 -8.56 2.97 6.75
CA THR A 229 -9.75 2.98 7.63
C THR A 229 -10.04 4.28 8.39
N LEU A 230 -9.09 5.22 8.43
CA LEU A 230 -9.31 6.55 8.99
C LEU A 230 -10.38 7.31 8.20
N TRP A 231 -10.38 7.19 6.88
CA TRP A 231 -11.23 8.00 5.98
C TRP A 231 -12.64 7.46 5.82
N GLU A 232 -12.86 6.16 6.08
CA GLU A 232 -14.20 5.58 6.14
C GLU A 232 -15.03 6.14 7.30
N LYS A 233 -14.37 6.71 8.32
CA LYS A 233 -15.00 7.22 9.54
C LYS A 233 -14.93 8.75 9.65
N VAL A 234 -13.95 9.37 9.01
CA VAL A 234 -13.66 10.80 9.13
C VAL A 234 -13.69 11.41 7.73
N GLU A 235 -14.84 11.97 7.35
CA GLU A 235 -14.98 12.83 6.17
C GLU A 235 -14.44 14.25 6.48
N ASP A 236 -13.18 14.38 6.89
CA ASP A 236 -12.56 15.67 7.20
C ASP A 236 -11.46 16.04 6.20
N PRO A 237 -11.77 16.90 5.21
CA PRO A 237 -10.79 17.44 4.27
C PRO A 237 -9.61 18.14 4.94
N LYS A 238 -9.80 18.73 6.12
CA LYS A 238 -8.73 19.41 6.86
C LYS A 238 -7.70 18.40 7.33
N LEU A 239 -8.15 17.26 7.87
CA LEU A 239 -7.24 16.21 8.32
C LEU A 239 -6.41 15.66 7.15
N LEU A 240 -6.99 15.45 5.97
CA LEU A 240 -6.25 15.05 4.76
C LEU A 240 -5.13 16.03 4.42
N LYS A 241 -5.40 17.33 4.47
CA LYS A 241 -4.38 18.37 4.23
C LYS A 241 -3.29 18.36 5.29
N GLU A 242 -3.63 18.14 6.56
CA GLU A 242 -2.66 18.03 7.64
C GLU A 242 -1.75 16.80 7.44
N PHE A 243 -2.30 15.66 6.99
CA PHE A 243 -1.51 14.50 6.58
C PHE A 243 -0.57 14.80 5.42
N ALA A 244 -1.09 15.40 4.33
CA ALA A 244 -0.26 15.78 3.19
C ALA A 244 0.90 16.69 3.61
N ALA A 245 0.62 17.71 4.42
CA ALA A 245 1.65 18.63 4.95
C ALA A 245 2.68 17.93 5.85
N ALA A 246 2.27 16.94 6.63
CA ALA A 246 3.17 16.17 7.48
C ALA A 246 4.04 15.16 6.71
N ILE A 247 3.58 14.72 5.54
CA ILE A 247 4.24 13.71 4.71
C ILE A 247 5.17 14.34 3.66
N HIS A 248 4.74 15.43 3.02
CA HIS A 248 5.54 16.15 2.02
C HIS A 248 6.64 16.96 2.71
N VAL A 249 7.84 16.39 2.79
CA VAL A 249 9.00 16.99 3.48
C VAL A 249 9.94 17.76 2.55
N LYS A 250 9.70 17.72 1.24
CA LYS A 250 10.34 18.58 0.24
C LYS A 250 9.23 19.30 -0.55
N GLY A 251 9.49 20.54 -0.94
CA GLY A 251 8.50 21.40 -1.59
C GLY A 251 8.47 22.76 -0.93
#